data_AF-A0A973GA90-F1
#
_entry.id   AF-A0A973GA90-F1
#
_cell.length_a   1.000
_cell.length_b   1.000
_cell.length_c   1.000
_cell.angle_alpha   90.00
_cell.angle_beta   90.00
_cell.angle_gamma   90.00
#
_symmetry.space_group_name_H-M   'P 1'
#
loop_
_entity.id
_entity.type
_entity.pdbx_description
1 polymer ?
#
loop_
_entity_poly.entity_id
_entity_poly.type
_entity_poly.pdbx_seq_one_letter_code
_entity_poly.pdbx_strand_id
1 'polypeptide(L)' 'RDAVGNVLADDDTVTVVKDLKVSGAGGGVIKVGTKVRGIRLISDGVGDHDIDATVPGFGRMQLKSSVVKKVG' A
#
# COMPACT_ATOMS: atom_id res chain seq x y z
N ARG A 1 -5.07 9.37 -4.83
CA ARG A 1 -5.68 9.80 -3.54
C ARG A 1 -5.97 8.54 -2.75
N ASP A 2 -5.83 8.58 -1.42
CA ASP A 2 -6.08 7.42 -0.57
C ASP A 2 -7.58 7.01 -0.55
N ALA A 3 -7.90 5.93 0.17
CA ALA A 3 -9.26 5.37 0.26
C ALA A 3 -10.31 6.32 0.87
N VAL A 4 -9.91 7.43 1.50
CA VAL A 4 -10.83 8.42 2.12
C VAL A 4 -10.71 9.80 1.48
N GLY A 5 -10.00 9.92 0.35
CA GLY A 5 -9.91 11.13 -0.45
C GLY A 5 -8.73 12.04 -0.13
N ASN A 6 -7.81 11.65 0.75
CA ASN A 6 -6.60 12.44 1.03
C ASN A 6 -5.61 12.36 -0.13
N VAL A 7 -4.89 13.45 -0.37
CA VAL A 7 -3.77 13.46 -1.31
C VAL A 7 -2.59 12.71 -0.67
N LEU A 8 -2.06 11.76 -1.43
CA LEU A 8 -0.82 11.05 -1.10
C LEU A 8 0.33 11.77 -1.77
N ALA A 9 1.50 11.69 -1.16
CA ALA A 9 2.77 12.13 -1.70
C ALA A 9 3.84 11.07 -1.45
N ASP A 10 4.97 11.21 -2.15
CA ASP A 10 6.15 10.40 -1.86
C ASP A 10 6.60 10.61 -0.41
N ASP A 11 7.19 9.57 0.16
CA ASP A 11 7.62 9.46 1.56
C ASP A 11 6.50 9.49 2.62
N ASP A 12 5.23 9.56 2.20
CA ASP A 12 4.12 9.47 3.13
C ASP A 12 4.10 8.13 3.88
N THR A 13 3.47 8.16 5.05
CA THR A 13 3.13 6.95 5.80
C THR A 13 1.65 6.65 5.63
N VAL A 14 1.32 5.40 5.36
CA VAL A 14 -0.06 4.94 5.16
C VAL A 14 -0.37 3.71 6.02
N THR A 15 -1.65 3.43 6.21
CA THR A 15 -2.15 2.20 6.80
C THR A 15 -3.09 1.50 5.83
N VAL A 16 -3.01 0.17 5.81
CA VAL A 16 -3.91 -0.66 5.02
C VAL A 16 -5.31 -0.65 5.63
N VAL A 17 -6.35 -0.39 4.84
CA VAL A 17 -7.73 -0.25 5.34
C VAL A 17 -8.58 -1.52 5.26
N LYS A 18 -8.05 -2.61 4.69
CA LYS A 18 -8.72 -3.91 4.60
C LYS A 18 -7.70 -5.04 4.49
N ASP A 19 -8.09 -6.27 4.83
CA ASP A 19 -7.21 -7.43 4.65
C ASP A 19 -6.88 -7.63 3.16
N LEU A 20 -5.59 -7.71 2.82
CA LEU A 20 -5.10 -7.95 1.46
C LEU A 20 -4.44 -9.32 1.39
N LYS A 21 -4.98 -10.20 0.55
CA LYS A 21 -4.36 -11.50 0.29
C LYS A 21 -3.22 -11.32 -0.71
N VAL A 22 -2.01 -11.67 -0.30
CA VAL A 22 -0.84 -11.64 -1.18
C VAL A 22 -0.77 -12.95 -1.96
N SER A 23 -0.68 -12.83 -3.29
CA SER A 23 -0.60 -13.97 -4.21
C SER A 23 0.88 -14.21 -4.54
N GLY A 24 1.41 -15.40 -4.26
CA GLY A 24 2.83 -15.71 -4.49
C GLY A 24 3.34 -16.88 -3.62
N ALA A 25 4.63 -17.23 -3.77
CA ALA A 25 5.28 -18.44 -3.25
C ALA A 25 5.43 -18.54 -1.71
N GLY A 26 4.72 -17.71 -0.96
CA GLY A 26 4.71 -17.70 0.51
C GLY A 26 3.41 -17.18 1.11
N GLY A 27 2.28 -17.37 0.41
CA GLY A 27 0.91 -16.93 0.73
C GLY A 27 0.65 -16.36 2.13
N GLY A 28 -0.01 -15.20 2.19
CA GLY A 28 -0.33 -14.54 3.46
C GLY A 28 -1.38 -13.45 3.30
N VAL A 29 -1.74 -12.85 4.44
CA VAL A 29 -2.71 -11.76 4.50
C VAL A 29 -2.07 -10.56 5.18
N ILE A 30 -1.94 -9.45 4.46
CA ILE A 30 -1.61 -8.16 5.06
C ILE A 30 -2.86 -7.70 5.79
N LYS A 31 -2.79 -7.61 7.11
CA LYS A 31 -3.94 -7.27 7.94
C LYS A 31 -4.29 -5.79 7.85
N VAL A 32 -5.58 -5.49 7.96
CA VAL A 32 -6.04 -4.12 8.20
C VAL A 32 -5.28 -3.50 9.38
N GLY A 33 -4.93 -2.22 9.25
CA GLY A 33 -4.11 -1.50 10.22
C GLY A 33 -2.60 -1.67 10.05
N THR A 34 -2.13 -2.55 9.14
CA THR A 34 -0.69 -2.66 8.83
C THR A 34 -0.17 -1.30 8.36
N LYS A 35 0.85 -0.78 9.05
CA LYS A 35 1.47 0.51 8.77
C LYS A 35 2.62 0.33 7.78
N VAL A 36 2.60 1.13 6.71
CA VAL A 36 3.58 1.13 5.63
C VAL A 36 4.16 2.54 5.56
N ARG A 37 5.48 2.67 5.65
CA ARG A 37 6.18 3.97 5.71
C ARG A 37 6.98 4.17 4.43
N GLY A 38 7.18 5.43 4.04
CA GLY A 38 8.02 5.76 2.89
C GLY A 38 7.44 5.23 1.60
N ILE A 39 6.15 5.46 1.36
CA ILE A 39 5.54 5.06 0.09
C ILE A 39 6.09 5.90 -1.06
N ARG A 40 6.04 5.36 -2.27
CA ARG A 40 6.33 6.10 -3.50
C ARG A 40 5.17 5.98 -4.45
N LEU A 41 4.69 7.10 -4.98
CA LEU A 41 3.70 7.13 -6.03
C LEU A 41 4.38 6.77 -7.35
N ILE A 42 3.76 5.85 -8.09
CA ILE A 42 4.25 5.38 -9.37
C ILE A 42 3.17 5.54 -10.44
N SER A 43 3.57 5.95 -11.63
CA SER A 43 2.69 6.10 -12.80
C SER A 43 2.77 4.92 -13.76
N ASP A 44 3.77 4.06 -13.59
CA ASP A 44 4.11 2.89 -14.42
C ASP A 44 3.84 1.55 -13.72
N GLY A 45 3.00 1.56 -12.70
CA GLY A 45 2.62 0.35 -11.98
C GLY A 45 1.87 -0.67 -12.83
N VAL A 46 1.78 -1.90 -12.32
CA VAL A 46 1.07 -2.98 -13.00
C VAL A 46 -0.43 -2.82 -12.78
N GLY A 47 -1.17 -2.48 -13.84
CA GLY A 47 -2.61 -2.27 -13.76
C GLY A 47 -2.96 -1.05 -12.90
N ASP A 48 -3.82 -1.24 -11.90
CA ASP A 48 -4.30 -0.16 -11.02
C ASP A 48 -3.41 0.06 -9.78
N HIS A 49 -2.22 -0.53 -9.71
CA HIS A 49 -1.34 -0.41 -8.56
C HIS A 49 -0.45 0.83 -8.70
N ASP A 50 -0.85 1.94 -8.08
CA ASP A 50 -0.24 3.26 -8.20
C ASP A 50 0.73 3.63 -7.07
N ILE A 51 1.02 2.69 -6.17
CA ILE A 51 1.91 2.91 -5.02
C ILE A 51 2.96 1.80 -4.95
N ASP A 52 4.24 2.14 -4.97
CA ASP A 52 5.33 1.24 -4.60
C ASP A 52 5.69 1.42 -3.13
N ALA A 53 5.77 0.32 -2.38
CA ALA A 53 6.09 0.38 -0.96
C ALA A 53 6.75 -0.90 -0.43
N THR A 54 7.44 -0.78 0.70
CA THR A 54 7.95 -1.94 1.44
C THR A 54 7.05 -2.24 2.62
N VAL A 55 6.40 -3.40 2.61
CA VAL A 55 5.50 -3.85 3.68
C VAL A 55 6.27 -4.73 4.67
N PRO A 56 6.22 -4.44 5.98
CA PRO A 56 6.89 -5.24 6.99
C PRO A 56 6.45 -6.71 6.94
N GLY A 57 7.41 -7.63 6.88
CA GLY A 57 7.16 -9.07 6.81
C GLY A 57 6.79 -9.61 5.43
N PHE A 58 6.55 -8.74 4.44
CA PHE A 58 6.20 -9.16 3.07
C PHE A 58 7.15 -8.60 1.99
N GLY A 59 7.98 -7.60 2.31
CA GLY A 59 8.94 -7.02 1.38
C GLY A 59 8.33 -5.97 0.45
N ARG A 60 8.99 -5.71 -0.67
CA ARG A 60 8.58 -4.69 -1.65
C ARG A 60 7.38 -5.18 -2.46
N MET A 61 6.38 -4.34 -2.61
CA MET A 61 5.15 -4.64 -3.35
C MET A 61 4.48 -3.37 -3.85
N GLN A 62 3.64 -3.54 -4.88
CA GLN A 62 2.79 -2.47 -5.38
C GLN A 62 1.39 -2.55 -4.75
N LEU A 63 0.93 -1.46 -4.16
CA LEU A 63 -0.38 -1.29 -3.55
C LEU A 63 -1.24 -0.37 -4.43
N LYS A 64 -2.56 -0.47 -4.25
CA LYS A 64 -3.52 0.48 -4.83
C LYS A 64 -3.89 1.55 -3.81
N SER A 65 -3.98 2.80 -4.23
CA SER A 65 -4.34 3.92 -3.37
C SER A 65 -5.72 3.76 -2.72
N SER A 66 -6.64 3.02 -3.35
CA SER A 66 -7.96 2.68 -2.81
C SER A 66 -7.96 1.69 -1.63
N VAL A 67 -6.82 1.09 -1.27
CA VAL A 67 -6.72 0.14 -0.14
C VAL A 67 -5.82 0.63 0.99
N VAL A 68 -5.36 1.88 0.90
CA VAL A 68 -4.55 2.52 1.94
C VAL A 68 -5.19 3.82 2.41
N LYS A 69 -4.80 4.27 3.60
CA LYS A 69 -5.18 5.56 4.17
C LYS A 69 -3.93 6.27 4.67
N LYS A 70 -3.77 7.56 4.34
CA LYS A 70 -2.70 8.40 4.84
C LYS A 70 -2.76 8.48 6.36
N VAL A 71 -1.62 8.27 7.00
CA VAL A 71 -1.41 8.55 8.41
C VAL A 71 -0.92 9.99 8.49
N GLY A 72 -1.68 10.83 9.18
CA GLY A 72 -1.30 12.21 9.48
C GLY A 72 -0.15 12.30 10.48
#